data_AF-A0A8S3RXF0-F1
#
_entry.id   AF-A0A8S3RXF0-F1
#
_cell.length_a   1.000
_cell.length_b   1.000
_cell.length_c   1.000
_cell.angle_alpha   90.00
_cell.angle_beta   90.00
_cell.angle_gamma   90.00
#
_symmetry.space_group_name_H-M   'P 1'
#
loop_
_entity.id
_entity.type
_entity.pdbx_description
1 polymer ?
#
loop_
_entity_poly.entity_id
_entity_poly.type
_entity_poly.pdbx_seq_one_letter_code
_entity_poly.pdbx_strand_id
1 'polypeptide(L)'
;MHESTFRQILKDIPRMTSLAHLLQQKVVQEVRYTERVYFERILYIWAIRHPASGYVQGINDLVTPFFVVFLLEYIDNDLESENCDLTELPQDTLNIIEADSYWCMSKLLDGIQDNYTFAQPGIQMKVNALKGLIKRINVPLYDHLEEQNVEFLQFSFRWMNNLLMREIPLRCTVRLWDTYQSEQNGFADFHLYVCAAFLDRFSGDCLREKDFQGILMFLQNLPTHHWHDEEIGELLAEAFKLKFMFADAPNHLNKKS
;
A
#
# COMPACT_ATOMS: atom_id res chain seq x y z
N MET A 1 -8.34 19.14 -17.99
CA MET A 1 -7.47 18.54 -16.96
C MET A 1 -8.21 18.44 -15.62
N HIS A 2 -8.68 19.54 -15.02
CA HIS A 2 -9.37 19.50 -13.72
C HIS A 2 -10.66 18.64 -13.72
N GLU A 3 -11.51 18.77 -14.76
CA GLU A 3 -12.74 17.97 -14.87
C GLU A 3 -12.47 16.48 -15.11
N SER A 4 -11.42 16.14 -15.86
CA SER A 4 -11.01 14.74 -16.08
C SER A 4 -10.45 14.10 -14.81
N THR A 5 -9.65 14.83 -14.03
CA THR A 5 -9.13 14.39 -12.73
C THR A 5 -10.26 14.09 -11.76
N PHE A 6 -11.21 15.02 -11.61
CA PHE A 6 -12.34 14.83 -10.70
C PHE A 6 -13.21 13.63 -11.11
N ARG A 7 -13.52 13.47 -12.41
CA ARG A 7 -14.26 12.30 -12.92
C ARG A 7 -13.55 10.98 -12.66
N GLN A 8 -12.22 10.95 -12.62
CA GLN A 8 -11.47 9.73 -12.32
C GLN A 8 -11.55 9.37 -10.83
N ILE A 9 -11.37 10.36 -9.95
CA ILE A 9 -11.52 10.19 -8.50
C ILE A 9 -12.91 9.64 -8.16
N LEU A 10 -13.97 10.24 -8.73
CA LEU A 10 -15.36 9.80 -8.52
C LEU A 10 -15.62 8.34 -8.95
N LYS A 11 -14.85 7.81 -9.91
CA LYS A 11 -14.97 6.41 -10.34
C LYS A 11 -14.28 5.43 -9.41
N ASP A 12 -13.20 5.86 -8.76
CA ASP A 12 -12.32 4.97 -7.99
C ASP A 12 -12.72 4.89 -6.51
N ILE A 13 -13.15 6.00 -5.89
CA ILE A 13 -13.58 6.03 -4.49
C ILE A 13 -14.63 4.94 -4.16
N PRO A 14 -15.68 4.71 -4.97
CA PRO A 14 -16.65 3.65 -4.70
C PRO A 14 -16.09 2.22 -4.70
N ARG A 15 -14.89 2.00 -5.25
CA ARG A 15 -14.23 0.70 -5.44
C ARG A 15 -13.13 0.42 -4.40
N MET A 16 -12.94 1.31 -3.43
CA MET A 16 -11.98 1.15 -2.35
C MET A 16 -12.46 0.08 -1.36
N THR A 17 -11.76 -1.05 -1.30
CA THR A 17 -12.12 -2.18 -0.44
C THR A 17 -12.00 -1.84 1.04
N SER A 18 -10.98 -1.09 1.43
CA SER A 18 -10.73 -0.66 2.82
C SER A 18 -11.84 0.27 3.34
N LEU A 19 -12.30 1.18 2.49
CA LEU A 19 -13.42 2.07 2.77
C LEU A 19 -14.74 1.28 2.91
N ALA A 20 -14.93 0.24 2.10
CA ALA A 20 -16.13 -0.59 2.17
C ALA A 20 -16.25 -1.38 3.48
N HIS A 21 -15.14 -1.74 4.14
CA HIS A 21 -15.14 -2.42 5.45
C HIS A 21 -15.38 -1.44 6.60
N LEU A 22 -14.72 -0.28 6.57
CA LEU A 22 -14.91 0.77 7.59
C LEU A 22 -16.36 1.29 7.61
N LEU A 23 -16.98 1.37 6.43
CA LEU A 23 -18.28 2.01 6.22
C LEU A 23 -19.37 0.98 5.91
N GLN A 24 -19.32 -0.23 6.47
CA GLN A 24 -20.40 -1.24 6.37
C GLN A 24 -21.65 -0.80 7.13
N GLN A 25 -22.17 0.38 6.83
CA GLN A 25 -23.51 0.75 7.24
C GLN A 25 -24.52 -0.06 6.43
N LYS A 26 -25.23 -0.96 7.12
CA LYS A 26 -26.58 -1.36 6.73
C LYS A 26 -27.47 -0.13 6.91
N VAL A 27 -27.57 0.77 5.92
CA VAL A 27 -28.72 1.67 5.66
C VAL A 27 -28.35 2.73 4.59
N VAL A 28 -29.12 2.73 3.49
CA VAL A 28 -29.37 3.82 2.51
C VAL A 28 -28.17 4.36 1.69
N GLN A 29 -28.43 4.60 0.40
CA GLN A 29 -27.43 5.13 -0.55
C GLN A 29 -26.89 6.51 -0.15
N GLU A 30 -27.66 7.33 0.58
CA GLU A 30 -27.34 8.72 0.94
C GLU A 30 -26.19 8.87 1.94
N VAL A 31 -26.10 8.01 2.97
CA VAL A 31 -24.99 8.09 3.97
C VAL A 31 -23.63 7.74 3.33
N ARG A 32 -23.64 6.86 2.32
CA ARG A 32 -22.44 6.53 1.53
C ARG A 32 -21.86 7.72 0.76
N TYR A 33 -22.63 8.79 0.51
CA TYR A 33 -22.12 9.97 -0.18
C TYR A 33 -21.36 10.92 0.75
N THR A 34 -21.78 11.05 2.01
CA THR A 34 -21.19 12.01 2.96
C THR A 34 -19.74 11.67 3.28
N GLU A 35 -19.41 10.39 3.40
CA GLU A 35 -18.08 9.94 3.84
C GLU A 35 -17.07 9.99 2.68
N ARG A 36 -17.56 9.72 1.46
CA ARG A 36 -16.78 9.76 0.22
C ARG A 36 -16.34 11.17 -0.14
N VAL A 37 -17.13 12.18 0.21
CA VAL A 37 -16.83 13.58 -0.13
C VAL A 37 -15.50 14.05 0.45
N TYR A 38 -15.11 13.53 1.63
CA TYR A 38 -13.83 13.86 2.27
C TYR A 38 -12.66 13.30 1.46
N PHE A 39 -12.72 12.02 1.10
CA PHE A 39 -11.70 11.39 0.25
C PHE A 39 -11.61 12.05 -1.13
N GLU A 40 -12.75 12.37 -1.73
CA GLU A 40 -12.81 13.08 -3.02
C GLU A 40 -12.11 14.44 -2.95
N ARG A 41 -12.38 15.22 -1.91
CA ARG A 41 -11.77 16.54 -1.71
C ARG A 41 -10.27 16.45 -1.42
N ILE A 42 -9.85 15.55 -0.53
CA ILE A 42 -8.43 15.31 -0.22
C ILE A 42 -7.65 15.00 -1.50
N LEU A 43 -8.13 14.01 -2.27
CA LEU A 43 -7.47 13.56 -3.50
C LEU A 43 -7.51 14.63 -4.60
N TYR A 44 -8.63 15.33 -4.74
CA TYR A 44 -8.76 16.39 -5.74
C TYR A 44 -7.80 17.54 -5.45
N ILE A 45 -7.75 18.02 -4.20
CA ILE A 45 -6.83 19.09 -3.77
C ILE A 45 -5.38 18.64 -3.94
N TRP A 46 -5.05 17.40 -3.58
CA TRP A 46 -3.71 16.88 -3.78
C TRP A 46 -3.33 16.84 -5.25
N ALA A 47 -4.18 16.28 -6.11
CA ALA A 47 -3.92 16.13 -7.53
C ALA A 47 -3.71 17.48 -8.26
N ILE A 48 -4.49 18.51 -7.94
CA ILE A 48 -4.32 19.83 -8.57
C ILE A 48 -3.06 20.55 -8.10
N ARG A 49 -2.57 20.25 -6.88
CA ARG A 49 -1.34 20.83 -6.33
C ARG A 49 -0.07 20.12 -6.79
N HIS A 50 -0.19 18.93 -7.37
CA HIS A 50 0.92 18.12 -7.86
C HIS A 50 0.78 17.82 -9.37
N PRO A 51 0.88 18.83 -10.25
CA PRO A 51 0.58 18.67 -11.69
C PRO A 51 1.48 17.69 -12.44
N ALA A 52 2.67 17.38 -11.91
CA ALA A 52 3.57 16.37 -12.47
C ALA A 52 3.03 14.93 -12.33
N SER A 53 2.15 14.70 -11.35
CA SER A 53 1.50 13.42 -11.09
C SER A 53 0.02 13.46 -11.48
N GLY A 54 -0.69 14.52 -11.10
CA GLY A 54 -2.15 14.55 -11.15
C GLY A 54 -2.74 13.51 -10.19
N TYR A 55 -3.91 12.94 -10.54
CA TYR A 55 -4.45 11.79 -9.80
C TYR A 55 -4.03 10.50 -10.49
N VAL A 56 -3.47 9.56 -9.72
CA VAL A 56 -3.10 8.22 -10.17
C VAL A 56 -3.84 7.21 -9.30
N GLN A 57 -4.46 6.21 -9.94
CA GLN A 57 -5.16 5.15 -9.23
C GLN A 57 -4.17 4.43 -8.28
N GLY A 58 -4.58 4.31 -7.03
CA GLY A 58 -3.80 3.77 -5.93
C GLY A 58 -3.48 4.80 -4.85
N ILE A 59 -3.34 6.08 -5.21
CA ILE A 59 -3.22 7.17 -4.23
C ILE A 59 -4.46 7.23 -3.34
N ASN A 60 -5.63 6.92 -3.90
CA ASN A 60 -6.88 6.86 -3.17
C ASN A 60 -6.82 5.92 -1.95
N ASP A 61 -6.09 4.79 -2.04
CA ASP A 61 -5.97 3.88 -0.91
C ASP A 61 -5.10 4.46 0.20
N LEU A 62 -4.10 5.27 -0.14
CA LEU A 62 -3.14 5.81 0.82
C LEU A 62 -3.75 6.83 1.79
N VAL A 63 -4.93 7.37 1.49
CA VAL A 63 -5.68 8.25 2.39
C VAL A 63 -6.25 7.45 3.57
N THR A 64 -6.67 6.20 3.33
CA THR A 64 -7.48 5.44 4.29
C THR A 64 -6.82 5.25 5.66
N PRO A 65 -5.54 4.86 5.79
CA PRO A 65 -4.95 4.60 7.10
C PRO A 65 -4.88 5.86 7.94
N PHE A 66 -4.54 7.01 7.34
CA PHE A 66 -4.55 8.30 8.03
C PHE A 66 -5.95 8.69 8.48
N PHE A 67 -6.92 8.64 7.57
CA PHE A 67 -8.29 9.03 7.87
C PHE A 67 -8.87 8.18 9.02
N VAL A 68 -8.62 6.88 8.99
CA VAL A 68 -9.11 5.96 10.02
C VAL A 68 -8.41 6.20 11.36
N VAL A 69 -7.08 6.33 11.37
CA VAL A 69 -6.33 6.58 12.61
C VAL A 69 -6.79 7.89 13.28
N PHE A 70 -6.98 8.97 12.52
CA PHE A 70 -7.47 10.23 13.08
C PHE A 70 -8.94 10.17 13.50
N LEU A 71 -9.76 9.41 12.79
CA LEU A 71 -11.15 9.18 13.19
C LEU A 71 -11.25 8.44 14.54
N LEU A 72 -10.37 7.47 14.79
CA LEU A 72 -10.34 6.69 16.03
C LEU A 72 -10.06 7.50 17.29
N GLU A 73 -9.48 8.70 17.17
CA GLU A 73 -9.31 9.61 18.31
C GLU A 73 -10.66 10.11 18.86
N TYR A 74 -11.72 10.08 18.04
CA TYR A 74 -13.03 10.65 18.35
C TYR A 74 -14.14 9.61 18.56
N ILE A 75 -13.84 8.31 18.38
CA ILE A 75 -14.81 7.23 18.55
C ILE A 75 -14.30 6.18 19.53
N ASP A 76 -15.16 5.74 20.45
CA ASP A 76 -14.87 4.67 21.43
C ASP A 76 -14.96 3.26 20.78
N ASN A 77 -14.30 3.08 19.64
CA ASN A 77 -14.39 1.88 18.81
C ASN A 77 -12.99 1.40 18.40
N ASP A 78 -12.79 0.08 18.41
CA ASP A 78 -11.60 -0.52 17.78
C ASP A 78 -11.68 -0.41 16.25
N LEU A 79 -10.52 -0.51 15.57
CA LEU A 79 -10.37 -0.52 14.10
C LEU A 79 -11.31 -1.52 13.37
N GLU A 80 -11.83 -2.51 14.08
CA GLU A 80 -12.71 -3.57 13.56
C GLU A 80 -14.20 -3.35 13.87
N SER A 81 -14.57 -2.30 14.61
CA SER A 81 -15.97 -1.98 14.87
C SER A 81 -16.64 -1.51 13.58
N GLU A 82 -17.51 -2.36 13.01
CA GLU A 82 -18.19 -2.16 11.72
C GLU A 82 -19.24 -1.03 11.73
N ASN A 83 -19.36 -0.26 12.82
CA ASN A 83 -20.46 0.69 13.03
C ASN A 83 -19.96 2.09 13.43
N CYS A 84 -19.12 2.71 12.61
CA CYS A 84 -18.84 4.14 12.75
C CYS A 84 -19.85 4.94 11.93
N ASP A 85 -20.67 5.76 12.59
CA ASP A 85 -21.50 6.76 11.92
C ASP A 85 -20.82 8.12 11.97
N LEU A 86 -20.23 8.56 10.86
CA LEU A 86 -19.59 9.87 10.76
C LEU A 86 -20.58 11.01 11.00
N THR A 87 -21.89 10.79 10.85
CA THR A 87 -22.90 11.83 11.08
C THR A 87 -23.10 12.17 12.54
N GLU A 88 -22.60 11.34 13.46
CA GLU A 88 -22.62 11.63 14.91
C GLU A 88 -21.51 12.60 15.32
N LEU A 89 -20.48 12.79 14.48
CA LEU A 89 -19.36 13.68 14.78
C LEU A 89 -19.66 15.14 14.37
N PRO A 90 -19.23 16.14 15.17
CA PRO A 90 -19.33 17.54 14.79
C PRO A 90 -18.59 17.82 13.47
N GLN A 91 -19.14 18.70 12.63
CA GLN A 91 -18.54 19.06 11.34
C GLN A 91 -17.11 19.61 11.48
N ASP A 92 -16.83 20.36 12.54
CA ASP A 92 -15.49 20.88 12.80
C ASP A 92 -14.47 19.76 13.08
N THR A 93 -14.89 18.70 13.76
CA THR A 93 -14.08 17.49 13.97
C THR A 93 -13.77 16.81 12.64
N LEU A 94 -14.78 16.61 11.79
CA LEU A 94 -14.60 16.01 10.47
C LEU A 94 -13.67 16.84 9.57
N ASN A 95 -13.73 18.18 9.66
CA ASN A 95 -12.83 19.08 8.94
C ASN A 95 -11.37 18.95 9.42
N ILE A 96 -11.15 18.75 10.73
CA ILE A 96 -9.82 18.51 11.30
C ILE A 96 -9.28 17.18 10.78
N ILE A 97 -10.05 16.09 10.90
CA ILE A 97 -9.67 14.74 10.40
C ILE A 97 -9.28 14.80 8.93
N GLU A 98 -10.07 15.49 8.10
CA GLU A 98 -9.79 15.64 6.67
C GLU A 98 -8.49 16.41 6.41
N ALA A 99 -8.29 17.53 7.11
CA ALA A 99 -7.09 18.36 6.96
C ALA A 99 -5.82 17.61 7.38
N ASP A 100 -5.86 16.89 8.50
CA ASP A 100 -4.74 16.11 9.00
C ASP A 100 -4.44 14.93 8.07
N SER A 101 -5.49 14.25 7.58
CA SER A 101 -5.35 13.20 6.56
C SER A 101 -4.69 13.72 5.29
N TYR A 102 -5.08 14.90 4.82
CA TYR A 102 -4.48 15.55 3.65
C TYR A 102 -2.99 15.83 3.88
N TRP A 103 -2.62 16.44 5.01
CA TRP A 103 -1.23 16.82 5.27
C TRP A 103 -0.33 15.61 5.48
N CYS A 104 -0.78 14.61 6.24
CA CYS A 104 -0.03 13.39 6.47
C CYS A 104 0.13 12.56 5.19
N MET A 105 -0.93 12.40 4.40
CA MET A 105 -0.81 11.75 3.08
C MET A 105 0.14 12.53 2.16
N SER A 106 0.05 13.87 2.14
CA SER A 106 0.96 14.70 1.33
C SER A 106 2.42 14.49 1.74
N LYS A 107 2.70 14.41 3.06
CA LYS A 107 4.04 14.15 3.58
C LYS A 107 4.56 12.75 3.27
N LEU A 108 3.70 11.73 3.29
CA LEU A 108 4.07 10.40 2.80
C LEU A 108 4.45 10.46 1.31
N LEU A 109 3.61 11.09 0.49
CA LEU A 109 3.80 11.17 -0.96
C LEU A 109 5.03 12.00 -1.35
N ASP A 110 5.46 12.97 -0.55
CA ASP A 110 6.73 13.69 -0.72
C ASP A 110 7.94 12.75 -0.82
N GLY A 111 7.91 11.62 -0.10
CA GLY A 111 8.99 10.63 -0.09
C GLY A 111 8.98 9.66 -1.28
N ILE A 112 7.90 9.62 -2.07
CA ILE A 112 7.70 8.63 -3.15
C ILE A 112 7.07 9.27 -4.40
N GLN A 113 7.36 10.54 -4.69
CA GLN A 113 6.70 11.29 -5.78
C GLN A 113 6.87 10.62 -7.16
N ASP A 114 8.05 10.05 -7.42
CA ASP A 114 8.42 9.36 -8.66
C ASP A 114 7.60 8.08 -8.91
N ASN A 115 6.95 7.52 -7.88
CA ASN A 115 5.98 6.44 -8.03
C ASN A 115 4.74 6.87 -8.83
N TYR A 116 4.40 8.16 -8.86
CA TYR A 116 3.13 8.67 -9.41
C TYR A 116 3.31 9.71 -10.51
N THR A 117 4.54 10.06 -10.89
CA THR A 117 4.79 10.88 -12.09
C THR A 117 4.51 10.09 -13.38
N PHE A 118 4.49 10.77 -14.54
CA PHE A 118 4.26 10.14 -15.85
C PHE A 118 5.09 8.85 -16.04
N ALA A 119 4.42 7.78 -16.47
CA ALA A 119 4.97 6.43 -16.64
C ALA A 119 5.49 5.74 -15.36
N GLN A 120 5.32 6.35 -14.17
CA GLN A 120 5.62 5.76 -12.85
C GLN A 120 7.03 5.13 -12.76
N PRO A 121 8.10 5.87 -13.09
CA PRO A 121 9.47 5.33 -13.10
C PRO A 121 9.90 4.78 -11.73
N GLY A 122 9.46 5.39 -10.63
CA GLY A 122 9.76 4.91 -9.28
C GLY A 122 9.23 3.50 -9.02
N ILE A 123 8.02 3.19 -9.50
CA ILE A 123 7.46 1.84 -9.41
C ILE A 123 8.28 0.84 -10.22
N GLN A 124 8.64 1.18 -11.46
CA GLN A 124 9.45 0.30 -12.31
C GLN A 124 10.82 0.02 -11.68
N MET A 125 11.46 1.03 -11.08
CA MET A 125 12.72 0.88 -10.35
C MET A 125 12.56 -0.05 -9.14
N LYS A 126 11.52 0.14 -8.33
CA LYS A 126 11.24 -0.69 -7.15
C LYS A 126 10.94 -2.15 -7.52
N VAL A 127 10.16 -2.38 -8.58
CA VAL A 127 9.87 -3.74 -9.09
C VAL A 127 11.16 -4.45 -9.55
N ASN A 128 12.03 -3.74 -10.27
CA ASN A 128 13.31 -4.30 -10.70
C ASN A 128 14.26 -4.56 -9.52
N ALA A 129 14.26 -3.67 -8.52
CA ALA A 129 15.02 -3.87 -7.29
C ALA A 129 14.51 -5.11 -6.53
N LEU A 130 13.18 -5.31 -6.46
CA LEU A 130 12.58 -6.50 -5.85
C LEU A 130 13.01 -7.77 -6.59
N LYS A 131 12.91 -7.78 -7.92
CA LYS A 131 13.39 -8.89 -8.77
C LYS A 131 14.85 -9.22 -8.48
N GLY A 132 15.71 -8.20 -8.42
CA GLY A 132 17.13 -8.34 -8.14
C GLY A 132 17.43 -8.86 -6.74
N LEU A 133 16.66 -8.42 -5.73
CA LEU A 133 16.80 -8.88 -4.34
C LEU A 133 16.36 -10.34 -4.19
N ILE A 134 15.22 -10.72 -4.75
CA ILE A 134 14.71 -12.09 -4.70
C ILE A 134 15.66 -13.06 -5.38
N LYS A 135 16.24 -12.69 -6.52
CA LYS A 135 17.31 -13.47 -7.17
C LYS A 135 18.50 -13.75 -6.25
N ARG A 136 18.80 -12.86 -5.31
CA ARG A 136 19.92 -13.03 -4.37
C ARG A 136 19.54 -13.87 -3.15
N ILE A 137 18.32 -13.73 -2.65
CA ILE A 137 17.90 -14.33 -1.37
C ILE A 137 17.18 -15.67 -1.52
N ASN A 138 16.51 -15.89 -2.65
CA ASN A 138 15.72 -17.09 -2.92
C ASN A 138 15.77 -17.44 -4.42
N VAL A 139 16.90 -18.00 -4.85
CA VAL A 139 17.13 -18.46 -6.24
C VAL A 139 16.05 -19.47 -6.69
N PRO A 140 15.65 -20.48 -5.89
CA PRO A 140 14.61 -21.42 -6.31
C PRO A 140 13.29 -20.74 -6.67
N LEU A 141 12.85 -19.74 -5.89
CA LEU A 141 11.65 -18.98 -6.21
C LEU A 141 11.84 -18.13 -7.47
N TYR A 142 12.98 -17.44 -7.60
CA TYR A 142 13.27 -16.64 -8.78
C TYR A 142 13.23 -17.48 -10.06
N ASP A 143 13.94 -18.61 -10.08
CA ASP A 143 14.01 -19.50 -11.24
C ASP A 143 12.63 -20.07 -11.57
N HIS A 144 11.85 -20.44 -10.55
CA HIS A 144 10.48 -20.93 -10.75
C HIS A 144 9.56 -19.89 -11.43
N LEU A 145 9.62 -18.62 -11.00
CA LEU A 145 8.83 -17.56 -11.63
C LEU A 145 9.25 -17.34 -13.09
N GLU A 146 10.56 -17.38 -13.38
CA GLU A 146 11.06 -17.23 -14.76
C GLU A 146 10.67 -18.43 -15.64
N GLU A 147 10.76 -19.66 -15.12
CA GLU A 147 10.34 -20.89 -15.82
C GLU A 147 8.85 -20.87 -16.18
N GLN A 148 8.02 -20.32 -15.30
CA GLN A 148 6.58 -20.19 -15.51
C GLN A 148 6.19 -18.89 -16.24
N ASN A 149 7.18 -18.10 -16.71
CA ASN A 149 6.98 -16.82 -17.40
C ASN A 149 6.16 -15.80 -16.59
N VAL A 150 6.28 -15.82 -15.26
CA VAL A 150 5.66 -14.85 -14.36
C VAL A 150 6.60 -13.67 -14.18
N GLU A 151 6.22 -12.52 -14.72
CA GLU A 151 6.98 -11.30 -14.58
C GLU A 151 6.65 -10.62 -13.25
N PHE A 152 7.68 -10.12 -12.55
CA PHE A 152 7.52 -9.41 -11.27
C PHE A 152 6.51 -8.26 -11.35
N LEU A 153 6.47 -7.55 -12.49
CA LEU A 153 5.54 -6.43 -12.69
C LEU A 153 4.06 -6.85 -12.54
N GLN A 154 3.70 -8.09 -12.89
CA GLN A 154 2.31 -8.56 -12.95
C GLN A 154 1.65 -8.67 -11.57
N PHE A 155 2.42 -8.87 -10.50
CA PHE A 155 1.91 -8.89 -9.13
C PHE A 155 2.43 -7.72 -8.30
N SER A 156 3.73 -7.40 -8.40
CA SER A 156 4.36 -6.44 -7.49
C SER A 156 4.13 -4.97 -7.86
N PHE A 157 3.60 -4.66 -9.06
CA PHE A 157 3.17 -3.30 -9.36
C PHE A 157 2.18 -2.78 -8.31
N ARG A 158 1.15 -3.59 -8.00
CA ARG A 158 0.14 -3.22 -7.00
C ARG A 158 0.72 -3.10 -5.60
N TRP A 159 1.68 -3.97 -5.26
CA TRP A 159 2.36 -3.94 -3.97
C TRP A 159 3.09 -2.61 -3.75
N MET A 160 3.83 -2.15 -4.76
CA MET A 160 4.58 -0.88 -4.71
C MET A 160 3.67 0.35 -4.82
N ASN A 161 2.65 0.28 -5.68
CA ASN A 161 1.75 1.41 -5.96
C ASN A 161 0.79 1.70 -4.80
N ASN A 162 0.42 0.66 -4.05
CA ASN A 162 -0.53 0.72 -2.94
C ASN A 162 0.11 0.38 -1.59
N LEU A 163 1.44 0.31 -1.50
CA LEU A 163 2.18 0.02 -0.27
C LEU A 163 1.66 -1.23 0.49
N LEU A 164 1.44 -2.32 -0.25
CA LEU A 164 0.85 -3.60 0.21
C LEU A 164 -0.58 -3.52 0.78
N MET A 165 -1.24 -2.37 0.79
CA MET A 165 -2.58 -2.20 1.37
C MET A 165 -3.67 -3.07 0.75
N ARG A 166 -3.44 -3.58 -0.46
CA ARG A 166 -4.36 -4.50 -1.16
C ARG A 166 -4.09 -5.97 -0.82
N GLU A 167 -3.00 -6.26 -0.13
CA GLU A 167 -2.53 -7.61 0.16
C GLU A 167 -2.61 -7.97 1.64
N ILE A 168 -2.89 -7.00 2.53
CA ILE A 168 -3.03 -7.19 3.97
C ILE A 168 -4.23 -6.41 4.53
N PRO A 169 -4.84 -6.84 5.65
CA PRO A 169 -5.91 -6.10 6.32
C PRO A 169 -5.51 -4.66 6.69
N LEU A 170 -6.50 -3.76 6.83
CA LEU A 170 -6.23 -2.36 7.19
C LEU A 170 -5.52 -2.23 8.54
N ARG A 171 -5.91 -3.00 9.56
CA ARG A 171 -5.21 -3.03 10.86
C ARG A 171 -3.72 -3.36 10.72
N CYS A 172 -3.39 -4.30 9.83
CA CYS A 172 -2.03 -4.70 9.54
C CYS A 172 -1.28 -3.59 8.79
N THR A 173 -1.97 -2.85 7.90
CA THR A 173 -1.41 -1.68 7.23
C THR A 173 -1.06 -0.59 8.24
N VAL A 174 -1.97 -0.26 9.16
CA VAL A 174 -1.72 0.74 10.22
C VAL A 174 -0.50 0.32 11.05
N ARG A 175 -0.46 -0.93 11.53
CA ARG A 175 0.66 -1.47 12.28
C ARG A 175 1.98 -1.46 11.50
N LEU A 176 1.94 -1.75 10.20
CA LEU A 176 3.10 -1.67 9.31
C LEU A 176 3.60 -0.23 9.18
N TRP A 177 2.68 0.73 9.04
CA TRP A 177 2.98 2.13 8.83
C TRP A 177 3.53 2.83 10.08
N ASP A 178 3.27 2.32 11.29
CA ASP A 178 3.99 2.75 12.50
C ASP A 178 5.51 2.62 12.32
N THR A 179 5.93 1.50 11.73
CA THR A 179 7.34 1.24 11.48
C THR A 179 7.86 2.03 10.29
N TYR A 180 7.06 2.22 9.23
CA TYR A 180 7.47 3.06 8.10
C TYR A 180 7.68 4.53 8.48
N GLN A 181 6.91 5.05 9.42
CA GLN A 181 7.11 6.40 9.95
C GLN A 181 8.29 6.50 10.91
N SER A 182 8.61 5.41 11.61
CA SER A 182 9.75 5.34 12.54
C SER A 182 11.09 5.13 11.83
N GLU A 183 11.07 4.50 10.66
CA GLU A 183 12.26 4.23 9.85
C GLU A 183 12.61 5.41 8.95
N GLN A 184 13.91 5.72 8.85
CA GLN A 184 14.39 6.66 7.85
C GLN A 184 14.06 6.16 6.45
N ASN A 185 13.34 6.98 5.67
CA ASN A 185 12.83 6.65 4.34
C ASN A 185 12.00 5.36 4.32
N GLY A 186 11.22 5.07 5.37
CA GLY A 186 10.49 3.79 5.49
C GLY A 186 9.60 3.45 4.29
N PHE A 187 8.82 4.41 3.80
CA PHE A 187 7.95 4.23 2.63
C PHE A 187 8.70 4.10 1.29
N ALA A 188 9.89 4.70 1.19
CA ALA A 188 10.64 4.75 -0.06
C ALA A 188 11.59 3.55 -0.21
N ASP A 189 12.42 3.33 0.81
CA ASP A 189 13.54 2.38 0.77
C ASP A 189 13.19 1.09 1.53
N PHE A 190 12.66 1.21 2.76
CA PHE A 190 12.40 0.03 3.59
C PHE A 190 11.28 -0.85 3.03
N HIS A 191 10.29 -0.26 2.37
CA HIS A 191 9.20 -0.96 1.71
C HIS A 191 9.68 -2.08 0.75
N LEU A 192 10.80 -1.88 0.05
CA LEU A 192 11.39 -2.90 -0.81
C LEU A 192 11.70 -4.20 -0.06
N TYR A 193 12.30 -4.08 1.13
CA TYR A 193 12.67 -5.22 1.96
C TYR A 193 11.45 -5.90 2.58
N VAL A 194 10.41 -5.12 2.90
CA VAL A 194 9.12 -5.68 3.32
C VAL A 194 8.49 -6.48 2.20
N CYS A 195 8.45 -5.97 0.96
CA CYS A 195 7.94 -6.75 -0.18
C CYS A 195 8.75 -8.02 -0.43
N ALA A 196 10.07 -7.99 -0.24
CA ALA A 196 10.92 -9.16 -0.39
C ALA A 196 10.66 -10.22 0.69
N ALA A 197 10.61 -9.81 1.96
CA ALA A 197 10.25 -10.70 3.07
C ALA A 197 8.83 -11.25 2.93
N PHE A 198 7.90 -10.43 2.43
CA PHE A 198 6.52 -10.82 2.18
C PHE A 198 6.43 -11.90 1.11
N LEU A 199 7.12 -11.72 -0.03
CA LEU A 199 7.19 -12.74 -1.07
C LEU A 199 7.88 -14.03 -0.57
N ASP A 200 8.98 -13.89 0.18
CA ASP A 200 9.74 -15.02 0.69
C ASP A 200 8.93 -15.88 1.69
N ARG A 201 8.13 -15.24 2.54
CA ARG A 201 7.22 -15.91 3.50
C ARG A 201 6.26 -16.88 2.80
N PHE A 202 5.82 -16.54 1.58
CA PHE A 202 4.90 -17.36 0.80
C PHE A 202 5.59 -18.20 -0.28
N SER A 203 6.93 -18.22 -0.31
CA SER A 203 7.70 -18.91 -1.35
C SER A 203 7.37 -20.39 -1.44
N GLY A 204 7.24 -21.07 -0.30
CA GLY A 204 6.91 -22.49 -0.22
C GLY A 204 5.55 -22.84 -0.84
N ASP A 205 4.56 -21.95 -0.71
CA ASP A 205 3.24 -22.11 -1.31
C ASP A 205 3.27 -21.78 -2.80
N CYS A 206 3.94 -20.67 -3.15
CA CYS A 206 4.12 -20.26 -4.54
C CYS A 206 4.80 -21.34 -5.39
N LEU A 207 5.82 -22.02 -4.85
CA LEU A 207 6.54 -23.11 -5.52
C LEU A 207 5.68 -24.37 -5.76
N ARG A 208 4.53 -24.49 -5.08
CA ARG A 208 3.59 -25.61 -5.31
C ARG A 208 2.71 -25.38 -6.53
N GLU A 209 2.43 -24.13 -6.88
CA GLU A 209 1.75 -23.79 -8.13
C GLU A 209 2.65 -24.17 -9.31
N LYS A 210 2.08 -24.77 -10.37
CA LYS A 210 2.85 -25.36 -11.48
C LYS A 210 2.58 -24.70 -12.83
N ASP A 211 1.77 -23.66 -12.84
CA ASP A 211 1.47 -22.90 -14.04
C ASP A 211 1.37 -21.41 -13.73
N PHE A 212 1.48 -20.62 -14.80
CA PHE A 212 1.41 -19.16 -14.77
C PHE A 212 0.16 -18.63 -14.05
N GLN A 213 -1.00 -19.25 -14.29
CA GLN A 213 -2.28 -18.75 -13.79
C GLN A 213 -2.40 -18.98 -12.28
N GLY A 214 -2.05 -20.16 -11.79
CA GLY A 214 -2.06 -20.51 -10.37
C GLY A 214 -1.13 -19.59 -9.57
N ILE A 215 0.09 -19.39 -10.05
CA ILE A 215 1.06 -18.48 -9.41
C ILE A 215 0.52 -17.06 -9.34
N LEU A 216 0.04 -16.52 -10.47
CA LEU A 216 -0.43 -15.13 -10.50
C LEU A 216 -1.67 -14.93 -9.63
N MET A 217 -2.62 -15.88 -9.65
CA MET A 217 -3.78 -15.86 -8.76
C MET A 217 -3.36 -15.91 -7.29
N PHE A 218 -2.39 -16.75 -6.93
CA PHE A 218 -1.88 -16.85 -5.58
C PHE A 218 -1.20 -15.55 -5.11
N LEU A 219 -0.25 -15.03 -5.90
CA LEU A 219 0.49 -13.81 -5.56
C LEU A 219 -0.39 -12.55 -5.50
N GLN A 220 -1.52 -12.54 -6.20
CA GLN A 220 -2.50 -11.45 -6.16
C GLN A 220 -3.60 -11.65 -5.09
N ASN A 221 -3.64 -12.79 -4.39
CA ASN A 221 -4.63 -13.12 -3.36
C ASN A 221 -3.98 -13.91 -2.20
N LEU A 222 -2.87 -13.39 -1.67
CA LEU A 222 -2.15 -14.04 -0.58
C LEU A 222 -3.04 -14.18 0.67
N PRO A 223 -2.95 -15.30 1.42
CA PRO A 223 -3.89 -15.61 2.49
C PRO A 223 -3.56 -14.86 3.79
N THR A 224 -3.77 -13.54 3.80
CA THR A 224 -3.39 -12.64 4.92
C THR A 224 -4.58 -12.13 5.74
N HIS A 225 -5.80 -12.52 5.40
CA HIS A 225 -7.03 -12.04 6.04
C HIS A 225 -7.06 -12.23 7.57
N HIS A 226 -6.38 -13.27 8.06
CA HIS A 226 -6.27 -13.62 9.47
C HIS A 226 -5.06 -12.97 10.18
N TRP A 227 -4.25 -12.18 9.47
CA TRP A 227 -3.06 -11.56 10.07
C TRP A 227 -3.43 -10.47 11.06
N HIS A 228 -2.60 -10.32 12.08
CA HIS A 228 -2.64 -9.30 13.11
C HIS A 228 -1.21 -8.79 13.38
N ASP A 229 -1.00 -8.18 14.54
CA ASP A 229 0.26 -7.52 14.89
C ASP A 229 1.45 -8.48 14.96
N GLU A 230 1.23 -9.75 15.31
CA GLU A 230 2.27 -10.77 15.41
C GLU A 230 2.89 -11.06 14.03
N GLU A 231 2.06 -11.33 13.01
CA GLU A 231 2.56 -11.59 11.65
C GLU A 231 3.25 -10.37 11.05
N ILE A 232 2.77 -9.16 11.36
CA ILE A 232 3.43 -7.93 10.92
C ILE A 232 4.76 -7.71 11.64
N GLY A 233 4.83 -8.04 12.93
CA GLY A 233 6.09 -8.04 13.70
C GLY A 233 7.13 -9.00 13.11
N GLU A 234 6.74 -10.23 12.79
CA GLU A 234 7.59 -11.21 12.12
C GLU A 234 8.06 -10.73 10.75
N LEU A 235 7.13 -10.23 9.92
CA LEU A 235 7.43 -9.71 8.60
C LEU A 235 8.45 -8.56 8.66
N LEU A 236 8.24 -7.62 9.58
CA LEU A 236 9.14 -6.50 9.80
C LEU A 236 10.51 -6.95 10.28
N ALA A 237 10.58 -7.93 11.18
CA ALA A 237 11.85 -8.48 11.66
C ALA A 237 12.67 -9.10 10.51
N GLU A 238 12.04 -9.86 9.63
CA GLU A 238 12.71 -10.41 8.45
C GLU A 238 13.11 -9.31 7.46
N ALA A 239 12.25 -8.32 7.23
CA ALA A 239 12.58 -7.17 6.38
C ALA A 239 13.80 -6.39 6.90
N PHE A 240 13.90 -6.18 8.22
CA PHE A 240 15.05 -5.54 8.84
C PHE A 240 16.33 -6.35 8.67
N LYS A 241 16.27 -7.68 8.81
CA LYS A 241 17.42 -8.58 8.53
C LYS A 241 17.86 -8.44 7.07
N LEU A 242 16.93 -8.45 6.12
CA LEU A 242 17.23 -8.26 4.70
C LEU A 242 17.86 -6.88 4.43
N LYS A 243 17.31 -5.81 5.02
CA LYS A 243 17.90 -4.46 4.92
C LYS A 243 19.34 -4.46 5.40
N PHE A 244 19.61 -4.99 6.59
CA PHE A 244 20.97 -5.04 7.14
C PHE A 244 21.94 -5.86 6.27
N MET A 245 21.49 -7.02 5.76
CA MET A 245 22.35 -7.88 4.94
C MET A 245 22.66 -7.31 3.55
N PHE A 246 21.74 -6.54 2.95
CA PHE A 246 21.83 -6.15 1.53
C PHE A 246 21.93 -4.65 1.26
N ALA A 247 21.59 -3.78 2.22
CA ALA A 247 21.85 -2.33 2.12
C ALA A 247 23.33 -2.03 2.39
N ASP A 248 23.94 -2.73 3.35
CA ASP A 248 25.33 -2.51 3.78
C ASP A 248 26.34 -3.46 3.13
N ALA A 249 25.90 -4.36 2.23
CA ALA A 249 26.79 -5.23 1.48
C ALA A 249 27.58 -4.40 0.45
N PRO A 250 28.90 -4.20 0.60
CA PRO A 250 29.66 -3.42 -0.35
C PRO A 250 29.68 -4.12 -1.70
N ASN A 251 29.73 -3.34 -2.78
CA ASN A 251 29.94 -3.75 -4.17
C ASN A 251 31.28 -4.51 -4.38
N HIS A 252 31.50 -5.65 -3.71
CA HIS A 252 32.76 -6.38 -3.74
C HIS A 252 32.96 -7.30 -4.94
N LEU A 253 32.01 -7.37 -5.89
CA LEU A 253 32.13 -8.23 -7.07
C LEU A 253 32.17 -7.50 -8.42
N ASN A 254 32.49 -6.20 -8.44
CA ASN A 254 32.83 -5.47 -9.67
C ASN A 254 34.33 -5.15 -9.78
N LYS A 255 35.20 -6.06 -9.35
CA LYS A 255 36.57 -6.14 -9.90
C LYS A 255 36.60 -7.26 -10.93
N LYS A 256 36.21 -6.93 -12.17
CA LYS A 256 36.60 -7.73 -13.32
C LYS A 256 38.10 -7.53 -13.56
N SER A 257 38.80 -8.66 -13.49
CA SER A 257 40.03 -9.03 -14.18
C SER A 257 40.19 -8.40 -15.55
#